data_AF-A0A562PGN3-F1
#
_entry.id   AF-A0A562PGN3-F1
#
_cell.length_a   1.000
_cell.length_b   1.000
_cell.length_c   1.000
_cell.angle_alpha   90.00
_cell.angle_beta   90.00
_cell.angle_gamma   90.00
#
_symmetry.space_group_name_H-M   'P 1'
#
loop_
_entity.id
_entity.type
_entity.pdbx_description
1 polymer ?
#
loop_
_entity_poly.entity_id
_entity_poly.type
_entity_poly.pdbx_seq_one_letter_code
_entity_poly.pdbx_strand_id
1 'polypeptide(L)'
;MNFINPIEILELANTDIAVIDNSIVKKAKRKLFADIDLSDNGHLDYKGLSLTKTDCEKVIDELENTNALEFYSHLVSNKLLNEFLVNGNERLFESFKQESIYKLPEFVKFISPYFSPKFDRAILKAFTDEDEERLRNILRTQVLINTVDLNLAFKGLSIEIQNRLQKVDAITKDIKNEESDYSDEEIDEVIDLVKDLFPKELLNQLPPYFQSQINKIAASINFLQLAIWNEFNTTFVSLQLLDYLLELNIESVSKPTFQKNYDIVKRKHEERLEQEKNAPTLKKWATILLTIQTQIKSVESKSVQATDAFEKVKQLISLTELNALPSFANEIRTQIGYSIRSLSISCWNKQNDIKSSLSLINFALQINVSDEAKIKFKQDKNELEELEKKYKGVLVCHFCDKNPPDDNSGISQTIYKETYRSYIPRRVQFSYTDVTIPRCKSCKEIHSKGSEKYYLIFFAILILGVIIGAMTEGEHFIIGGIIGAVIGWVVGKAVEGNQVSNSGIKDASESTLSKHPLLIDRIREGWTFSKPSA
;
A
#
# COMPACT_ATOMS: atom_id res chain seq x y z
N MET A 1 -8.03 55.76 -31.55
CA MET A 1 -7.50 56.74 -32.52
C MET A 1 -7.10 55.95 -33.76
N ASN A 2 -7.56 56.36 -34.93
CA ASN A 2 -7.23 55.65 -36.18
C ASN A 2 -5.95 56.25 -36.75
N PHE A 3 -5.03 55.39 -37.19
CA PHE A 3 -3.85 55.85 -37.90
C PHE A 3 -4.24 56.27 -39.31
N ILE A 4 -3.78 57.44 -39.73
CA ILE A 4 -3.97 57.95 -41.10
C ILE A 4 -2.59 58.43 -41.54
N ASN A 5 -2.15 58.01 -42.72
CA ASN A 5 -0.89 58.49 -43.27
C ASN A 5 -1.15 59.75 -44.11
N PRO A 6 -0.79 60.96 -43.64
CA PRO A 6 -1.05 62.21 -44.35
C PRO A 6 -0.36 62.25 -45.73
N ILE A 7 0.75 61.54 -45.94
CA ILE A 7 1.43 61.49 -47.25
C ILE A 7 0.62 60.71 -48.28
N GLU A 8 -0.08 59.64 -47.87
CA GLU A 8 -0.93 58.87 -48.80
C GLU A 8 -2.20 59.62 -49.16
N ILE A 9 -2.90 60.23 -48.19
CA ILE A 9 -4.15 60.97 -48.47
C ILE A 9 -3.90 62.27 -49.26
N LEU A 10 -2.68 62.83 -49.18
CA LEU A 10 -2.26 63.97 -50.00
C LEU A 10 -1.71 63.56 -51.37
N GLU A 11 -1.67 62.25 -51.68
CA GLU A 11 -1.09 61.68 -52.91
C GLU A 11 0.40 62.07 -53.13
N LEU A 12 1.15 62.26 -52.04
CA LEU A 12 2.54 62.70 -52.06
C LEU A 12 3.56 61.55 -52.05
N ALA A 13 3.10 60.30 -52.13
CA ALA A 13 3.93 59.08 -52.02
C ALA A 13 5.15 59.04 -52.97
N ASN A 14 5.05 59.64 -54.15
CA ASN A 14 6.13 59.67 -55.15
C ASN A 14 6.96 60.97 -55.13
N THR A 15 6.73 61.85 -54.14
CA THR A 15 7.44 63.12 -54.00
C THR A 15 8.68 62.92 -53.15
N ASP A 16 9.82 63.49 -53.57
CA ASP A 16 11.03 63.48 -52.76
C ASP A 16 10.79 64.24 -51.44
N ILE A 17 11.09 63.60 -50.32
CA ILE A 17 10.89 64.12 -48.95
C ILE A 17 11.56 65.49 -48.81
N ALA A 18 12.75 65.68 -49.41
CA ALA A 18 13.50 66.93 -49.33
C ALA A 18 12.77 68.13 -49.95
N VAL A 19 11.78 67.86 -50.81
CA VAL A 19 11.01 68.87 -51.54
C VAL A 19 9.64 69.10 -50.91
N ILE A 20 9.16 68.22 -50.01
CA ILE A 20 7.87 68.36 -49.33
C ILE A 20 7.97 69.51 -48.32
N ASP A 21 7.60 70.71 -48.77
CA ASP A 21 7.52 71.91 -47.95
C ASP A 21 6.06 72.31 -47.65
N ASN A 22 5.88 73.36 -46.84
CA ASN A 22 4.55 73.86 -46.47
C ASN A 22 3.73 74.34 -47.69
N SER A 23 4.38 74.77 -48.77
CA SER A 23 3.70 75.19 -50.01
C SER A 23 3.07 73.99 -50.72
N ILE A 24 3.82 72.89 -50.85
CA ILE A 24 3.34 71.64 -51.45
C ILE A 24 2.21 71.05 -50.61
N VAL A 25 2.40 70.97 -49.28
CA VAL A 25 1.37 70.45 -48.37
C VAL A 25 0.08 71.27 -48.45
N LYS A 26 0.16 72.61 -48.47
CA LYS A 26 -1.02 73.48 -48.63
C LYS A 26 -1.73 73.28 -49.97
N LYS A 27 -0.98 73.09 -51.06
CA LYS A 27 -1.55 72.84 -52.38
C LYS A 27 -2.28 71.49 -52.42
N ALA A 28 -1.65 70.43 -51.90
CA ALA A 28 -2.24 69.10 -51.83
C ALA A 28 -3.47 69.06 -50.90
N LYS A 29 -3.42 69.74 -49.73
CA LYS A 29 -4.55 69.88 -48.79
C LYS A 29 -5.78 70.50 -49.46
N ARG A 30 -5.59 71.57 -50.25
CA ARG A 30 -6.69 72.22 -51.00
C ARG A 30 -7.32 71.28 -52.03
N LYS A 31 -6.51 70.50 -52.74
CA LYS A 31 -6.99 69.49 -53.69
C LYS A 31 -7.83 68.45 -52.96
N LEU A 32 -7.27 67.82 -51.93
CA LEU A 32 -7.95 66.81 -51.11
C LEU A 32 -9.32 67.31 -50.59
N PHE A 33 -9.38 68.55 -50.07
CA PHE A 33 -10.62 69.07 -49.53
C PHE A 33 -11.66 69.41 -50.60
N ALA A 34 -11.22 69.81 -51.80
CA ALA A 34 -12.13 69.96 -52.93
C ALA A 34 -12.68 68.59 -53.38
N ASP A 35 -11.83 67.56 -53.42
CA ASP A 35 -12.25 66.20 -53.77
C ASP A 35 -13.27 65.64 -52.77
N ILE A 36 -13.09 65.93 -51.48
CA ILE A 36 -14.08 65.58 -50.42
C ILE A 36 -15.39 66.36 -50.59
N ASP A 37 -15.36 67.66 -50.93
CA ASP A 37 -16.59 68.44 -51.16
C ASP A 37 -17.38 67.96 -52.38
N LEU A 38 -16.67 67.40 -53.37
CA LEU A 38 -17.25 66.88 -54.60
C LEU A 38 -17.68 65.42 -54.47
N SER A 39 -17.38 64.72 -53.37
CA SER A 39 -17.79 63.33 -53.16
C SER A 39 -19.26 63.23 -52.72
N ASP A 40 -19.94 62.16 -53.14
CA ASP A 40 -21.38 61.99 -52.93
C ASP A 40 -21.79 61.95 -51.44
N ASN A 41 -20.86 61.53 -50.57
CA ASN A 41 -21.08 61.39 -49.14
C ASN A 41 -20.32 62.44 -48.30
N GLY A 42 -19.53 63.33 -48.92
CA GLY A 42 -18.73 64.33 -48.21
C GLY A 42 -17.56 63.75 -47.39
N HIS A 43 -17.11 62.53 -47.70
CA HIS A 43 -16.00 61.84 -47.03
C HIS A 43 -14.93 61.37 -48.02
N LEU A 44 -13.74 61.09 -47.50
CA LEU A 44 -12.67 60.38 -48.20
C LEU A 44 -12.63 58.92 -47.77
N ASP A 45 -12.72 57.99 -48.72
CA ASP A 45 -12.51 56.57 -48.47
C ASP A 45 -11.01 56.24 -48.47
N TYR A 46 -10.45 55.92 -47.31
CA TYR A 46 -9.04 55.60 -47.12
C TYR A 46 -8.87 54.26 -46.42
N LYS A 47 -8.51 53.22 -47.20
CA LYS A 47 -8.20 51.85 -46.71
C LYS A 47 -9.29 51.26 -45.79
N GLY A 48 -10.56 51.55 -46.11
CA GLY A 48 -11.73 51.11 -45.35
C GLY A 48 -12.19 52.07 -44.25
N LEU A 49 -11.53 53.22 -44.09
CA LEU A 49 -11.97 54.31 -43.22
C LEU A 49 -12.69 55.38 -44.04
N SER A 50 -13.82 55.87 -43.54
CA SER A 50 -14.52 57.04 -44.07
C SER A 50 -14.07 58.26 -43.29
N LEU A 51 -13.23 59.10 -43.89
CA LEU A 51 -12.57 60.23 -43.22
C LEU A 51 -13.29 61.54 -43.51
N THR A 52 -13.52 62.33 -42.46
CA THR A 52 -14.00 63.71 -42.60
C THR A 52 -12.85 64.66 -42.91
N LYS A 53 -13.16 65.86 -43.40
CA LYS A 53 -12.16 66.93 -43.54
C LYS A 53 -11.40 67.22 -42.24
N THR A 54 -12.10 67.20 -41.11
CA THR A 54 -11.50 67.43 -39.79
C THR A 54 -10.52 66.33 -39.40
N ASP A 55 -10.79 65.07 -39.77
CA ASP A 55 -9.87 63.96 -39.52
C ASP A 55 -8.60 64.12 -40.37
N CYS A 56 -8.75 64.45 -41.65
CA CYS A 56 -7.62 64.72 -42.54
C CYS A 56 -6.80 65.94 -42.08
N GLU A 57 -7.46 67.02 -41.66
CA GLU A 57 -6.78 68.24 -41.20
C GLU A 57 -5.84 67.97 -40.03
N LYS A 58 -6.33 67.27 -38.99
CA LYS A 58 -5.56 66.97 -37.78
C LYS A 58 -4.24 66.27 -38.09
N VAL A 59 -4.26 65.28 -38.99
CA VAL A 59 -3.05 64.50 -39.32
C VAL A 59 -2.15 65.21 -40.33
N ILE A 60 -2.69 66.09 -41.17
CA ILE A 60 -1.89 66.91 -42.08
C ILE A 60 -1.07 67.93 -41.30
N ASP A 61 -1.63 68.52 -40.25
CA ASP A 61 -0.93 69.51 -39.42
C ASP A 61 0.28 68.88 -38.69
N GLU A 62 0.31 67.56 -38.49
CA GLU A 62 1.47 66.84 -37.95
C GLU A 62 2.69 66.85 -38.89
N LEU A 63 2.49 67.06 -40.20
CA LEU A 63 3.58 67.13 -41.18
C LEU A 63 4.47 68.37 -41.02
N GLU A 64 4.07 69.35 -40.20
CA GLU A 64 4.93 70.48 -39.83
C GLU A 64 6.14 70.03 -39.00
N ASN A 65 6.08 68.84 -38.38
CA ASN A 65 7.20 68.23 -37.68
C ASN A 65 8.06 67.38 -38.63
N THR A 66 9.34 67.73 -38.79
CA THR A 66 10.29 67.05 -39.69
C THR A 66 10.43 65.55 -39.38
N ASN A 67 10.45 65.15 -38.12
CA ASN A 67 10.56 63.73 -37.76
C ASN A 67 9.30 62.95 -38.12
N ALA A 68 8.12 63.56 -37.94
CA ALA A 68 6.85 62.93 -38.31
C ALA A 68 6.78 62.75 -39.84
N LEU A 69 7.21 63.75 -40.62
CA LEU A 69 7.28 63.66 -42.08
C LEU A 69 8.15 62.48 -42.54
N GLU A 70 9.35 62.31 -41.97
CA GLU A 70 10.24 61.19 -42.28
C GLU A 70 9.61 59.83 -41.95
N PHE A 71 8.97 59.71 -40.78
CA PHE A 71 8.32 58.47 -40.34
C PHE A 71 7.11 58.12 -41.22
N TYR A 72 6.26 59.10 -41.55
CA TYR A 72 5.15 58.89 -42.46
C TYR A 72 5.63 58.45 -43.84
N SER A 73 6.73 59.04 -44.35
CA SER A 73 7.29 58.69 -45.66
C SER A 73 7.87 57.27 -45.66
N HIS A 74 8.57 56.90 -44.59
CA HIS A 74 9.02 55.52 -44.40
C HIS A 74 7.84 54.53 -44.43
N LEU A 75 6.74 54.83 -43.74
CA LEU A 75 5.55 53.98 -43.71
C LEU A 75 4.86 53.86 -45.08
N VAL A 76 4.93 54.87 -45.95
CA VAL A 76 4.46 54.73 -47.35
C VAL A 76 5.22 53.63 -48.07
N SER A 77 6.53 53.56 -47.85
CA SER A 77 7.40 52.53 -48.46
C SER A 77 7.17 51.15 -47.86
N ASN A 78 6.80 51.08 -46.57
CA ASN A 78 6.46 49.84 -45.88
C ASN A 78 4.94 49.61 -45.83
N LYS A 79 4.40 49.11 -46.95
CA LYS A 79 2.95 48.90 -47.14
C LYS A 79 2.32 48.02 -46.07
N LEU A 80 2.97 46.92 -45.68
CA LEU A 80 2.41 45.98 -44.70
C LEU A 80 2.26 46.62 -43.31
N LEU A 81 3.28 47.32 -42.84
CA LEU A 81 3.21 48.00 -41.55
C LEU A 81 2.18 49.13 -41.59
N ASN A 82 2.16 49.93 -42.65
CA ASN A 82 1.19 51.01 -42.79
C ASN A 82 -0.25 50.50 -42.84
N GLU A 83 -0.55 49.47 -43.65
CA GLU A 83 -1.87 48.83 -43.67
C GLU A 83 -2.26 48.28 -42.29
N PHE A 84 -1.34 47.60 -41.61
CA PHE A 84 -1.59 47.13 -40.25
C PHE A 84 -1.92 48.30 -39.31
N LEU A 85 -1.15 49.38 -39.32
CA LEU A 85 -1.41 50.56 -38.49
C LEU A 85 -2.78 51.19 -38.78
N VAL A 86 -3.25 51.18 -40.03
CA VAL A 86 -4.57 51.72 -40.41
C VAL A 86 -5.69 50.79 -39.95
N ASN A 87 -5.74 49.56 -40.48
CA ASN A 87 -6.91 48.67 -40.36
C ASN A 87 -6.63 47.32 -39.68
N GLY A 88 -5.36 47.00 -39.39
CA GLY A 88 -4.99 45.75 -38.71
C GLY A 88 -4.79 44.58 -39.65
N ASN A 89 -4.46 44.82 -40.92
CA ASN A 89 -4.10 43.77 -41.86
C ASN A 89 -2.95 42.89 -41.35
N GLU A 90 -3.28 41.68 -40.92
CA GLU A 90 -2.38 40.74 -40.23
C GLU A 90 -1.31 40.12 -41.15
N ARG A 91 -1.35 40.37 -42.47
CA ARG A 91 -0.27 39.96 -43.40
C ARG A 91 1.11 40.45 -42.99
N LEU A 92 1.19 41.51 -42.18
CA LEU A 92 2.43 41.96 -41.56
C LEU A 92 3.15 40.82 -40.82
N PHE A 93 2.43 39.94 -40.14
CA PHE A 93 3.01 38.88 -39.32
C PHE A 93 3.63 37.74 -40.14
N GLU A 94 3.11 37.48 -41.35
CA GLU A 94 3.57 36.39 -42.23
C GLU A 94 4.95 36.65 -42.82
N SER A 95 5.31 37.92 -43.04
CA SER A 95 6.55 38.31 -43.72
C SER A 95 7.28 39.45 -43.02
N PHE A 96 7.23 39.49 -41.68
CA PHE A 96 7.89 40.54 -40.91
C PHE A 96 9.41 40.51 -41.12
N LYS A 97 9.98 41.63 -41.57
CA LYS A 97 11.42 41.83 -41.77
C LYS A 97 11.95 42.84 -40.77
N GLN A 98 13.07 42.54 -40.14
CA GLN A 98 13.72 43.48 -39.25
C GLN A 98 14.33 44.65 -40.04
N GLU A 99 13.95 45.87 -39.68
CA GLU A 99 14.50 47.09 -40.28
C GLU A 99 15.25 47.91 -39.23
N SER A 100 16.26 48.68 -39.67
CA SER A 100 17.07 49.52 -38.77
C SER A 100 16.24 50.57 -38.04
N ILE A 101 15.19 51.09 -38.68
CA ILE A 101 14.30 52.10 -38.10
C ILE A 101 13.53 51.60 -36.88
N TYR A 102 13.29 50.28 -36.76
CA TYR A 102 12.61 49.70 -35.60
C TYR A 102 13.46 49.74 -34.33
N LYS A 103 14.76 50.03 -34.47
CA LYS A 103 15.65 50.27 -33.32
C LYS A 103 15.60 51.71 -32.82
N LEU A 104 14.96 52.62 -33.57
CA LEU A 104 14.84 54.03 -33.21
C LEU A 104 13.68 54.22 -32.21
N PRO A 105 13.94 54.59 -30.94
CA PRO A 105 12.90 54.72 -29.92
C PRO A 105 11.79 55.70 -30.30
N GLU A 106 12.13 56.77 -31.01
CA GLU A 106 11.20 57.81 -31.47
C GLU A 106 10.21 57.26 -32.50
N PHE A 107 10.67 56.41 -33.43
CA PHE A 107 9.79 55.77 -34.41
C PHE A 107 8.85 54.76 -33.74
N VAL A 108 9.38 53.92 -32.85
CA VAL A 108 8.57 52.96 -32.08
C VAL A 108 7.53 53.70 -31.24
N LYS A 109 7.92 54.77 -30.54
CA LYS A 109 7.00 55.63 -29.78
C LYS A 109 5.91 56.24 -30.66
N PHE A 110 6.24 56.58 -31.89
CA PHE A 110 5.30 57.16 -32.85
C PHE A 110 4.23 56.16 -33.32
N ILE A 111 4.62 54.93 -33.67
CA ILE A 111 3.67 53.92 -34.20
C ILE A 111 2.93 53.14 -33.12
N SER A 112 3.53 52.99 -31.93
CA SER A 112 3.09 52.09 -30.88
C SER A 112 1.63 52.31 -30.41
N PRO A 113 1.13 53.55 -30.25
CA PRO A 113 -0.27 53.79 -29.85
C PRO A 113 -1.31 53.23 -30.84
N TYR A 114 -0.94 53.13 -32.12
CA TYR A 114 -1.79 52.62 -33.19
C TYR A 114 -1.60 51.11 -33.42
N PHE A 115 -0.37 50.63 -33.21
CA PHE A 115 0.01 49.23 -33.35
C PHE A 115 -0.57 48.39 -32.21
N SER A 116 -0.41 48.85 -30.96
CA SER A 116 -0.68 48.08 -29.74
C SER A 116 -2.12 47.55 -29.64
N PRO A 117 -3.19 48.34 -29.88
CA PRO A 117 -4.57 47.83 -29.79
C PRO A 117 -4.90 46.75 -30.83
N LYS A 118 -4.23 46.77 -31.99
CA LYS A 118 -4.45 45.81 -33.07
C LYS A 118 -3.65 44.54 -32.83
N PHE A 119 -2.42 44.70 -32.35
CA PHE A 119 -1.58 43.61 -31.85
C PHE A 119 -2.29 42.83 -30.73
N ASP A 120 -2.88 43.53 -29.75
CA ASP A 120 -3.65 42.92 -28.65
C ASP A 120 -4.77 42.00 -29.15
N ARG A 121 -5.54 42.45 -30.14
CA ARG A 121 -6.60 41.64 -30.75
C ARG A 121 -6.05 40.43 -31.48
N ALA A 122 -4.97 40.60 -32.24
CA ALA A 122 -4.36 39.52 -33.01
C ALA A 122 -3.77 38.45 -32.08
N ILE A 123 -3.04 38.86 -31.03
CA ILE A 123 -2.42 37.92 -30.10
C ILE A 123 -3.44 37.18 -29.24
N LEU A 124 -4.48 37.88 -28.76
CA LEU A 124 -5.59 37.26 -28.05
C LEU A 124 -6.28 36.20 -28.92
N LYS A 125 -6.54 36.54 -30.19
CA LYS A 125 -7.15 35.61 -31.13
C LYS A 125 -6.27 34.38 -31.36
N ALA A 126 -4.99 34.55 -31.63
CA ALA A 126 -4.08 33.42 -31.82
C ALA A 126 -3.98 32.53 -30.57
N PHE A 127 -4.01 33.11 -29.37
CA PHE A 127 -4.01 32.36 -28.12
C PHE A 127 -5.31 31.59 -27.87
N THR A 128 -6.47 32.19 -28.21
CA THR A 128 -7.79 31.57 -28.02
C THR A 128 -8.10 30.50 -29.07
N ASP A 129 -7.59 30.67 -30.30
CA ASP A 129 -7.68 29.69 -31.38
C ASP A 129 -6.63 28.56 -31.24
N GLU A 130 -5.76 28.61 -30.22
CA GLU A 130 -4.64 27.68 -29.99
C GLU A 130 -3.65 27.57 -31.16
N ASP A 131 -3.50 28.65 -31.92
CA ASP A 131 -2.61 28.71 -33.09
C ASP A 131 -1.19 29.11 -32.66
N GLU A 132 -0.38 28.10 -32.32
CA GLU A 132 1.01 28.26 -31.90
C GLU A 132 1.87 28.98 -32.94
N GLU A 133 1.73 28.66 -34.23
CA GLU A 133 2.55 29.27 -35.28
C GLU A 133 2.25 30.75 -35.43
N ARG A 134 0.96 31.09 -35.47
CA ARG A 134 0.51 32.48 -35.55
C ARG A 134 0.88 33.28 -34.31
N LEU A 135 0.72 32.71 -33.12
CA LEU A 135 1.15 33.34 -31.87
C LEU A 135 2.64 33.71 -31.93
N ARG A 136 3.48 32.77 -32.37
CA ARG A 136 4.93 33.00 -32.54
C ARG A 136 5.23 34.12 -33.52
N ASN A 137 4.54 34.14 -34.66
CA ASN A 137 4.73 35.14 -35.71
C ASN A 137 4.31 36.54 -35.24
N ILE A 138 3.20 36.65 -34.50
CA ILE A 138 2.77 37.90 -33.88
C ILE A 138 3.82 38.39 -32.88
N LEU A 139 4.26 37.53 -31.96
CA LEU A 139 5.23 37.88 -30.91
C LEU A 139 6.56 38.41 -31.46
N ARG A 140 7.00 37.97 -32.66
CA ARG A 140 8.21 38.52 -33.31
C ARG A 140 8.10 40.01 -33.61
N THR A 141 6.89 40.54 -33.78
CA THR A 141 6.64 41.95 -34.07
C THR A 141 6.56 42.83 -32.81
N GLN A 142 6.70 42.25 -31.61
CA GLN A 142 6.63 42.98 -30.34
C GLN A 142 7.66 44.12 -30.24
N VAL A 143 8.74 44.07 -31.02
CA VAL A 143 9.77 45.11 -31.11
C VAL A 143 9.21 46.47 -31.56
N LEU A 144 8.01 46.49 -32.15
CA LEU A 144 7.29 47.68 -32.59
C LEU A 144 6.43 48.32 -31.47
N ILE A 145 6.46 47.77 -30.26
CA ILE A 145 5.69 48.25 -29.11
C ILE A 145 6.60 49.03 -28.17
N ASN A 146 6.20 50.25 -27.82
CA ASN A 146 6.89 51.03 -26.81
C ASN A 146 6.58 50.47 -25.40
N THR A 147 7.54 50.56 -24.49
CA THR A 147 7.38 50.03 -23.11
C THR A 147 6.18 50.63 -22.37
N VAL A 148 5.82 51.89 -22.64
CA VAL A 148 4.65 52.55 -22.02
C VAL A 148 3.32 51.97 -22.49
N ASP A 149 3.30 51.34 -23.67
CA ASP A 149 2.09 50.79 -24.31
C ASP A 149 1.98 49.27 -24.15
N LEU A 150 2.90 48.59 -23.44
CA LEU A 150 2.84 47.14 -23.22
C LEU A 150 1.50 46.71 -22.59
N ASN A 151 1.00 47.47 -21.62
CA ASN A 151 -0.29 47.20 -20.99
C ASN A 151 -1.47 47.33 -21.97
N LEU A 152 -1.34 48.17 -23.00
CA LEU A 152 -2.35 48.30 -24.06
C LEU A 152 -2.24 47.14 -25.05
N ALA A 153 -1.01 46.73 -25.38
CA ALA A 153 -0.73 45.67 -26.34
C ALA A 153 -1.04 44.25 -25.84
N PHE A 154 -1.06 44.04 -24.52
CA PHE A 154 -1.28 42.72 -23.93
C PHE A 154 -2.55 42.65 -23.06
N LYS A 155 -3.40 43.69 -23.09
CA LYS A 155 -4.55 43.82 -22.20
C LYS A 155 -5.52 42.65 -22.30
N GLY A 156 -5.94 42.32 -23.50
CA GLY A 156 -6.91 41.26 -23.78
C GLY A 156 -6.39 39.90 -23.36
N LEU A 157 -5.16 39.57 -23.75
CA LEU A 157 -4.52 38.31 -23.35
C LEU A 157 -4.32 38.20 -21.84
N SER A 158 -3.94 39.30 -21.18
CA SER A 158 -3.77 39.33 -19.72
C SER A 158 -5.09 39.06 -19.00
N ILE A 159 -6.19 39.67 -19.48
CA ILE A 159 -7.54 39.44 -18.94
C ILE A 159 -7.98 38.00 -19.18
N GLU A 160 -7.75 37.45 -20.37
CA GLU A 160 -8.13 36.06 -20.69
C GLU A 160 -7.42 35.06 -19.78
N ILE A 161 -6.10 35.18 -19.61
CA ILE A 161 -5.33 34.33 -18.68
C ILE A 161 -5.87 34.45 -17.25
N GLN A 162 -6.20 35.67 -16.81
CA GLN A 162 -6.76 35.90 -15.48
C GLN A 162 -8.14 35.24 -15.30
N ASN A 163 -8.99 35.25 -16.33
CA ASN A 163 -10.28 34.57 -16.31
C ASN A 163 -10.11 33.05 -16.21
N ARG A 164 -9.17 32.46 -16.96
CA ARG A 164 -8.86 31.02 -16.89
C ARG A 164 -8.33 30.65 -15.50
N LEU A 165 -7.50 31.48 -14.90
CA LEU A 165 -7.00 31.31 -13.53
C LEU A 165 -8.13 31.31 -12.49
N GLN A 166 -9.11 32.22 -12.62
CA GLN A 166 -10.26 32.25 -11.73
C GLN A 166 -11.09 30.97 -11.77
N LYS A 167 -11.15 30.26 -12.91
CA LYS A 167 -11.83 28.97 -13.01
C LYS A 167 -11.14 27.90 -12.16
N VAL A 168 -9.81 27.81 -12.22
CA VAL A 168 -9.04 26.84 -11.41
C VAL A 168 -9.10 27.19 -9.93
N ASP A 169 -9.03 28.47 -9.58
CA ASP A 169 -9.18 28.92 -8.19
C ASP A 169 -10.58 28.61 -7.63
N ALA A 170 -11.63 28.74 -8.45
CA ALA A 170 -13.00 28.37 -8.07
C ALA A 170 -13.10 26.86 -7.78
N ILE A 171 -12.64 26.02 -8.71
CA ILE A 171 -12.62 24.55 -8.51
C ILE A 171 -11.84 24.17 -7.25
N THR A 172 -10.67 24.80 -7.04
CA THR A 172 -9.85 24.58 -5.84
C THR A 172 -10.62 24.90 -4.56
N LYS A 173 -11.42 25.97 -4.57
CA LYS A 173 -12.23 26.39 -3.43
C LYS A 173 -13.39 25.42 -3.20
N ASP A 174 -14.09 25.04 -4.25
CA ASP A 174 -15.25 24.15 -4.17
C ASP A 174 -14.83 22.77 -3.63
N ILE A 175 -13.68 22.23 -4.07
CA ILE A 175 -13.11 21.00 -3.52
C ILE A 175 -12.79 21.15 -2.03
N LYS A 176 -12.14 22.25 -1.63
CA LYS A 176 -11.79 22.48 -0.20
C LYS A 176 -13.00 22.64 0.71
N ASN A 177 -14.13 23.07 0.15
CA ASN A 177 -15.37 23.28 0.87
C ASN A 177 -16.30 22.05 0.84
N GLU A 178 -15.90 20.95 0.19
CA GLU A 178 -16.76 19.78 -0.06
C GLU A 178 -18.03 20.15 -0.85
N GLU A 179 -17.95 21.22 -1.68
CA GLU A 179 -19.03 21.75 -2.53
C GLU A 179 -18.85 21.34 -4.00
N SER A 180 -17.79 20.58 -4.31
CA SER A 180 -17.44 20.19 -5.67
C SER A 180 -18.33 19.06 -6.21
N ASP A 181 -18.67 19.15 -7.49
CA ASP A 181 -19.38 18.09 -8.21
C ASP A 181 -18.47 16.89 -8.59
N TYR A 182 -17.14 17.00 -8.47
CA TYR A 182 -16.23 15.91 -8.81
C TYR A 182 -16.35 14.77 -7.78
N SER A 183 -16.46 13.54 -8.26
CA SER A 183 -16.35 12.32 -7.47
C SER A 183 -14.93 11.72 -7.49
N ASP A 184 -14.68 10.73 -6.64
CA ASP A 184 -13.43 9.93 -6.67
C ASP A 184 -13.16 9.31 -8.06
N GLU A 185 -14.20 9.05 -8.84
CA GLU A 185 -14.11 8.41 -10.17
C GLU A 185 -13.86 9.41 -11.31
N GLU A 186 -14.17 10.70 -11.10
CA GLU A 186 -14.11 11.75 -12.14
C GLU A 186 -13.00 12.78 -11.88
N ILE A 187 -12.33 12.72 -10.73
CA ILE A 187 -11.34 13.72 -10.33
C ILE A 187 -10.10 13.78 -11.24
N ASP A 188 -9.87 12.75 -12.05
CA ASP A 188 -8.80 12.73 -13.06
C ASP A 188 -9.08 13.63 -14.27
N GLU A 189 -10.36 13.92 -14.59
CA GLU A 189 -10.75 14.87 -15.64
C GLU A 189 -10.17 16.28 -15.42
N VAL A 190 -9.91 16.64 -14.16
CA VAL A 190 -9.28 17.92 -13.80
C VAL A 190 -7.91 18.09 -14.45
N ILE A 191 -7.19 17.00 -14.74
CA ILE A 191 -5.88 17.06 -15.42
C ILE A 191 -6.03 17.67 -16.80
N ASP A 192 -7.00 17.18 -17.58
CA ASP A 192 -7.22 17.63 -18.96
C ASP A 192 -7.79 19.04 -18.98
N LEU A 193 -8.70 19.36 -18.05
CA LEU A 193 -9.20 20.73 -17.87
C LEU A 193 -8.06 21.73 -17.62
N VAL A 194 -7.08 21.39 -16.78
CA VAL A 194 -5.93 22.27 -16.50
C VAL A 194 -5.05 22.44 -17.75
N LYS A 195 -4.85 21.38 -18.53
CA LYS A 195 -4.08 21.44 -19.79
C LYS A 195 -4.77 22.31 -20.83
N ASP A 196 -6.08 22.15 -21.00
CA ASP A 196 -6.90 22.93 -21.94
C ASP A 196 -6.93 24.42 -21.55
N LEU A 197 -7.07 24.71 -20.24
CA LEU A 197 -7.03 26.09 -19.76
C LEU A 197 -5.64 26.72 -19.93
N PHE A 198 -4.57 25.94 -19.77
CA PHE A 198 -3.20 26.45 -19.77
C PHE A 198 -2.27 25.70 -20.72
N PRO A 199 -2.48 25.76 -22.05
CA PRO A 199 -1.64 25.02 -23.00
C PRO A 199 -0.17 25.48 -22.89
N LYS A 200 0.73 24.58 -22.50
CA LYS A 200 2.14 24.91 -22.24
C LYS A 200 2.85 25.40 -23.50
N GLU A 201 2.45 24.89 -24.66
CA GLU A 201 2.98 25.25 -25.98
C GLU A 201 2.76 26.75 -26.25
N LEU A 202 1.63 27.31 -25.81
CA LEU A 202 1.32 28.73 -25.95
C LEU A 202 1.96 29.56 -24.83
N LEU A 203 1.79 29.14 -23.58
CA LEU A 203 2.27 29.89 -22.41
C LEU A 203 3.79 30.04 -22.39
N ASN A 204 4.53 29.01 -22.78
CA ASN A 204 5.99 29.03 -22.77
C ASN A 204 6.60 29.93 -23.86
N GLN A 205 5.79 30.39 -24.82
CA GLN A 205 6.21 31.38 -25.82
C GLN A 205 6.03 32.82 -25.36
N LEU A 206 5.24 33.05 -24.31
CA LEU A 206 4.90 34.40 -23.88
C LEU A 206 6.14 35.17 -23.37
N PRO A 207 6.22 36.49 -23.63
CA PRO A 207 7.36 37.29 -23.22
C PRO A 207 7.44 37.45 -21.69
N PRO A 208 8.59 37.91 -21.16
CA PRO A 208 8.79 38.12 -19.72
C PRO A 208 7.73 38.97 -19.02
N TYR A 209 7.01 39.82 -19.76
CA TYR A 209 5.83 40.55 -19.29
C TYR A 209 4.80 39.65 -18.56
N PHE A 210 4.61 38.41 -19.05
CA PHE A 210 3.64 37.46 -18.50
C PHE A 210 4.16 36.62 -17.35
N GLN A 211 5.43 36.75 -16.93
CA GLN A 211 6.00 35.89 -15.89
C GLN A 211 5.24 35.95 -14.57
N SER A 212 4.70 37.12 -14.20
CA SER A 212 3.83 37.23 -13.02
C SER A 212 2.57 36.34 -13.13
N GLN A 213 1.97 36.25 -14.32
CA GLN A 213 0.79 35.43 -14.55
C GLN A 213 1.13 33.94 -14.64
N ILE A 214 2.22 33.57 -15.34
CA ILE A 214 2.74 32.19 -15.39
C ILE A 214 3.01 31.67 -13.97
N ASN A 215 3.64 32.49 -13.13
CA ASN A 215 3.90 32.15 -11.74
C ASN A 215 2.61 31.97 -10.92
N LYS A 216 1.56 32.76 -11.19
CA LYS A 216 0.25 32.60 -10.56
C LYS A 216 -0.47 31.34 -11.04
N ILE A 217 -0.37 30.99 -12.33
CA ILE A 217 -0.91 29.73 -12.87
C ILE A 217 -0.27 28.54 -12.14
N ALA A 218 1.07 28.51 -12.06
CA ALA A 218 1.79 27.44 -11.36
C ALA A 218 1.40 27.33 -9.88
N ALA A 219 1.23 28.47 -9.20
CA ALA A 219 0.76 28.49 -7.81
C ALA A 219 -0.68 27.96 -7.68
N SER A 220 -1.59 28.37 -8.58
CA SER A 220 -2.98 27.91 -8.62
C SER A 220 -3.07 26.39 -8.84
N ILE A 221 -2.33 25.84 -9.82
CA ILE A 221 -2.23 24.40 -10.05
C ILE A 221 -1.67 23.67 -8.81
N ASN A 222 -0.64 24.24 -8.16
CA ASN A 222 -0.11 23.68 -6.93
C ASN A 222 -1.10 23.74 -5.75
N PHE A 223 -2.00 24.73 -5.67
CA PHE A 223 -3.04 24.75 -4.65
C PHE A 223 -4.17 23.78 -4.95
N LEU A 224 -4.53 23.62 -6.23
CA LEU A 224 -5.50 22.64 -6.69
C LEU A 224 -5.05 21.22 -6.36
N GLN A 225 -3.81 20.83 -6.71
CA GLN A 225 -3.32 19.48 -6.43
C GLN A 225 -3.32 19.14 -4.93
N LEU A 226 -3.08 20.13 -4.06
CA LEU A 226 -3.14 19.96 -2.60
C LEU A 226 -4.58 19.77 -2.12
N ALA A 227 -5.54 20.52 -2.68
CA ALA A 227 -6.95 20.34 -2.38
C ALA A 227 -7.41 18.93 -2.77
N ILE A 228 -7.07 18.50 -3.98
CA ILE A 228 -7.38 17.16 -4.49
C ILE A 228 -6.78 16.07 -3.62
N TRP A 229 -5.50 16.23 -3.25
CA TRP A 229 -4.82 15.27 -2.38
C TRP A 229 -5.54 15.14 -1.03
N ASN A 230 -5.95 16.26 -0.43
CA ASN A 230 -6.54 16.25 0.89
C ASN A 230 -7.95 15.66 0.90
N GLU A 231 -8.73 15.92 -0.15
CA GLU A 231 -10.13 15.51 -0.23
C GLU A 231 -10.29 14.08 -0.76
N PHE A 232 -9.80 13.83 -1.98
CA PHE A 232 -9.97 12.55 -2.68
C PHE A 232 -8.89 11.52 -2.32
N ASN A 233 -7.89 11.93 -1.51
CA ASN A 233 -6.78 11.09 -1.11
C ASN A 233 -6.10 10.41 -2.30
N THR A 234 -6.06 11.02 -3.49
CA THR A 234 -5.44 10.45 -4.70
C THR A 234 -4.02 11.00 -4.93
N THR A 235 -3.07 10.11 -5.20
CA THR A 235 -1.68 10.49 -5.50
C THR A 235 -1.43 10.73 -6.98
N PHE A 236 -2.21 10.09 -7.85
CA PHE A 236 -2.01 10.12 -9.30
C PHE A 236 -2.30 11.50 -9.87
N VAL A 237 -3.49 12.05 -9.59
CA VAL A 237 -3.91 13.36 -10.09
C VAL A 237 -2.97 14.45 -9.62
N SER A 238 -2.65 14.45 -8.31
CA SER A 238 -1.69 15.42 -7.78
C SER A 238 -0.32 15.33 -8.42
N LEU A 239 0.16 14.12 -8.74
CA LEU A 239 1.43 13.93 -9.44
C LEU A 239 1.38 14.50 -10.86
N GLN A 240 0.32 14.22 -11.62
CA GLN A 240 0.16 14.70 -13.00
C GLN A 240 0.07 16.23 -13.06
N LEU A 241 -0.64 16.86 -12.13
CA LEU A 241 -0.72 18.32 -12.05
C LEU A 241 0.63 18.97 -11.69
N LEU A 242 1.39 18.35 -10.78
CA LEU A 242 2.74 18.81 -10.42
C LEU A 242 3.74 18.60 -11.56
N ASP A 243 3.63 17.50 -12.30
CA ASP A 243 4.44 17.25 -13.49
C ASP A 243 4.17 18.35 -14.53
N TYR A 244 2.90 18.57 -14.85
CA TYR A 244 2.48 19.57 -15.83
C TYR A 244 2.93 20.99 -15.48
N LEU A 245 2.73 21.43 -14.23
CA LEU A 245 3.15 22.78 -13.85
C LEU A 245 4.68 22.96 -13.97
N LEU A 246 5.48 21.92 -13.75
CA LEU A 246 6.93 22.00 -13.87
C LEU A 246 7.41 22.09 -15.33
N GLU A 247 6.57 21.73 -16.30
CA GLU A 247 6.82 21.95 -17.73
C GLU A 247 6.61 23.42 -18.16
N LEU A 248 5.96 24.24 -17.33
CA LEU A 248 5.80 25.67 -17.58
C LEU A 248 7.13 26.41 -17.37
N ASN A 249 7.34 27.48 -18.14
CA ASN A 249 8.52 28.35 -18.05
C ASN A 249 8.47 29.29 -16.84
N ILE A 250 8.46 28.69 -15.64
CA ILE A 250 8.37 29.36 -14.35
C ILE A 250 9.70 30.01 -13.99
N GLU A 251 9.69 31.33 -13.86
CA GLU A 251 10.78 32.13 -13.30
C GLU A 251 10.35 32.68 -11.92
N SER A 252 10.29 31.80 -10.92
CA SER A 252 9.88 32.13 -9.55
C SER A 252 10.75 31.47 -8.49
N VAL A 253 10.93 32.18 -7.37
CA VAL A 253 11.53 31.65 -6.15
C VAL A 253 10.73 30.47 -5.54
N SER A 254 9.48 30.27 -5.97
CA SER A 254 8.63 29.16 -5.55
C SER A 254 8.89 27.87 -6.32
N LYS A 255 9.61 27.90 -7.45
CA LYS A 255 9.90 26.70 -8.27
C LYS A 255 10.55 25.56 -7.48
N PRO A 256 11.54 25.80 -6.58
CA PRO A 256 12.08 24.74 -5.72
C PRO A 256 11.03 24.10 -4.79
N THR A 257 10.06 24.88 -4.31
CA THR A 257 8.95 24.34 -3.51
C THR A 257 8.08 23.40 -4.33
N PHE A 258 7.78 23.76 -5.58
CA PHE A 258 7.00 22.90 -6.47
C PHE A 258 7.74 21.59 -6.77
N GLN A 259 9.05 21.65 -7.04
CA GLN A 259 9.87 20.45 -7.24
C GLN A 259 9.86 19.55 -5.99
N LYS A 260 10.00 20.14 -4.80
CA LYS A 260 9.93 19.39 -3.54
C LYS A 260 8.57 18.71 -3.36
N ASN A 261 7.47 19.40 -3.69
CA ASN A 261 6.13 18.82 -3.64
C ASN A 261 5.99 17.65 -4.61
N TYR A 262 6.50 17.80 -5.85
CA TYR A 262 6.54 16.72 -6.84
C TYR A 262 7.28 15.49 -6.29
N ASP A 263 8.47 15.67 -5.74
CA ASP A 263 9.27 14.57 -5.20
C ASP A 263 8.56 13.84 -4.05
N ILE A 264 7.87 14.59 -3.17
CA ILE A 264 7.08 14.02 -2.06
C ILE A 264 5.91 13.19 -2.60
N VAL A 265 5.13 13.76 -3.51
CA VAL A 265 3.93 13.12 -4.10
C VAL A 265 4.33 11.90 -4.92
N LYS A 266 5.41 11.99 -5.71
CA LYS A 266 5.96 10.88 -6.49
C LYS A 266 6.33 9.69 -5.62
N ARG A 267 7.12 9.90 -4.57
CA ARG A 267 7.47 8.83 -3.62
C ARG A 267 6.24 8.20 -3.01
N LYS A 268 5.25 9.00 -2.63
CA LYS A 268 3.99 8.49 -2.06
C LYS A 268 3.15 7.71 -3.07
N HIS A 269 3.14 8.12 -4.34
CA HIS A 269 2.48 7.39 -5.41
C HIS A 269 3.15 6.01 -5.62
N GLU A 270 4.48 5.96 -5.68
CA GLU A 270 5.26 4.72 -5.78
C GLU A 270 5.01 3.78 -4.59
N GLU A 271 4.99 4.32 -3.35
CA GLU A 271 4.65 3.57 -2.13
C GLU A 271 3.26 2.90 -2.23
N ARG A 272 2.26 3.60 -2.79
CA ARG A 272 0.92 3.06 -2.96
C ARG A 272 0.82 1.99 -4.03
N LEU A 273 1.46 2.21 -5.18
CA LEU A 273 1.53 1.19 -6.24
C LEU A 273 2.17 -0.10 -5.71
N GLU A 274 3.20 0.01 -4.88
CA GLU A 274 3.81 -1.14 -4.23
C GLU A 274 2.85 -1.81 -3.22
N GLN A 275 2.12 -1.03 -2.42
CA GLN A 275 1.12 -1.56 -1.49
C GLN A 275 -0.02 -2.29 -2.21
N GLU A 276 -0.58 -1.71 -3.25
CA GLU A 276 -1.66 -2.30 -4.06
C GLU A 276 -1.21 -3.57 -4.74
N LYS A 277 -0.01 -3.56 -5.35
CA LYS A 277 0.60 -4.75 -5.95
C LYS A 277 0.76 -5.89 -4.94
N ASN A 278 1.09 -5.56 -3.69
CA ASN A 278 1.31 -6.54 -2.63
C ASN A 278 0.03 -6.88 -1.82
N ALA A 279 -1.05 -6.13 -1.96
CA ALA A 279 -2.27 -6.29 -1.16
C ALA A 279 -2.91 -7.69 -1.26
N PRO A 280 -3.01 -8.35 -2.45
CA PRO A 280 -3.52 -9.71 -2.53
C PRO A 280 -2.69 -10.71 -1.72
N THR A 281 -1.37 -10.56 -1.77
CA THR A 281 -0.42 -11.39 -1.00
C THR A 281 -0.62 -11.17 0.50
N LEU A 282 -0.69 -9.90 0.95
CA LEU A 282 -0.94 -9.57 2.35
C LEU A 282 -2.26 -10.16 2.86
N LYS A 283 -3.35 -10.03 2.08
CA LYS A 283 -4.67 -10.58 2.42
C LYS A 283 -4.65 -12.10 2.54
N LYS A 284 -3.98 -12.78 1.62
CA LYS A 284 -3.80 -14.25 1.67
C LYS A 284 -3.14 -14.67 2.98
N TRP A 285 -2.00 -14.08 3.31
CA TRP A 285 -1.24 -14.50 4.49
C TRP A 285 -1.88 -14.07 5.81
N ALA A 286 -2.58 -12.93 5.85
CA ALA A 286 -3.40 -12.54 7.00
C ALA A 286 -4.52 -13.57 7.28
N THR A 287 -5.17 -14.08 6.22
CA THR A 287 -6.21 -15.11 6.35
C THR A 287 -5.64 -16.42 6.89
N ILE A 288 -4.45 -16.83 6.43
CA ILE A 288 -3.74 -18.00 6.95
C ILE A 288 -3.39 -17.79 8.43
N LEU A 289 -2.85 -16.63 8.81
CA LEU A 289 -2.49 -16.29 10.19
C LEU A 289 -3.70 -16.41 11.14
N LEU A 290 -4.83 -15.80 10.76
CA LEU A 290 -6.08 -15.89 11.52
C LEU A 290 -6.56 -17.34 11.67
N THR A 291 -6.43 -18.14 10.61
CA THR A 291 -6.81 -19.56 10.64
C THR A 291 -5.95 -20.34 11.65
N ILE A 292 -4.63 -20.09 11.71
CA ILE A 292 -3.74 -20.70 12.70
C ILE A 292 -4.17 -20.28 14.11
N GLN A 293 -4.45 -18.99 14.34
CA GLN A 293 -4.93 -18.50 15.64
C GLN A 293 -6.24 -19.16 16.08
N THR A 294 -7.15 -19.42 15.15
CA THR A 294 -8.37 -20.19 15.44
C THR A 294 -8.06 -21.64 15.82
N GLN A 295 -7.09 -22.29 15.17
CA GLN A 295 -6.65 -23.63 15.55
C GLN A 295 -6.05 -23.66 16.96
N ILE A 296 -5.24 -22.67 17.33
CA ILE A 296 -4.68 -22.53 18.69
C ILE A 296 -5.81 -22.52 19.72
N LYS A 297 -6.81 -21.63 19.56
CA LYS A 297 -7.97 -21.54 20.47
C LYS A 297 -8.77 -22.86 20.53
N SER A 298 -8.88 -23.56 19.40
CA SER A 298 -9.61 -24.83 19.32
C SER A 298 -8.88 -25.96 20.06
N VAL A 299 -7.55 -26.02 19.95
CA VAL A 299 -6.72 -26.96 20.71
C VAL A 299 -6.76 -26.65 22.21
N GLU A 300 -6.71 -25.37 22.59
CA GLU A 300 -6.75 -24.94 23.99
C GLU A 300 -8.07 -25.26 24.68
N SER A 301 -9.18 -25.12 23.95
CA SER A 301 -10.52 -25.51 24.41
C SER A 301 -10.79 -27.01 24.32
N LYS A 302 -9.84 -27.81 23.80
CA LYS A 302 -10.00 -29.25 23.52
C LYS A 302 -11.16 -29.58 22.59
N SER A 303 -11.61 -28.61 21.77
CA SER A 303 -12.64 -28.82 20.75
C SER A 303 -12.11 -29.50 19.50
N VAL A 304 -10.80 -29.41 19.25
CA VAL A 304 -10.07 -30.09 18.16
C VAL A 304 -8.85 -30.80 18.74
N GLN A 305 -8.54 -32.00 18.24
CA GLN A 305 -7.33 -32.74 18.64
C GLN A 305 -6.07 -32.09 18.05
N ALA A 306 -4.97 -32.11 18.81
CA ALA A 306 -3.69 -31.54 18.40
C ALA A 306 -3.20 -32.08 17.04
N THR A 307 -3.41 -33.37 16.76
CA THR A 307 -3.05 -34.02 15.48
C THR A 307 -3.80 -33.41 14.29
N ASP A 308 -5.09 -33.16 14.44
CA ASP A 308 -5.94 -32.62 13.36
C ASP A 308 -5.60 -31.15 13.09
N ALA A 309 -5.34 -30.39 14.16
CA ALA A 309 -4.89 -29.01 14.05
C ALA A 309 -3.54 -28.91 13.32
N PHE A 310 -2.59 -29.82 13.62
CA PHE A 310 -1.32 -29.89 12.92
C PHE A 310 -1.49 -30.17 11.42
N GLU A 311 -2.23 -31.22 11.04
CA GLU A 311 -2.43 -31.57 9.63
C GLU A 311 -3.12 -30.44 8.86
N LYS A 312 -4.09 -29.76 9.49
CA LYS A 312 -4.75 -28.60 8.89
C LYS A 312 -3.77 -27.44 8.63
N VAL A 313 -2.93 -27.08 9.60
CA VAL A 313 -1.92 -26.02 9.44
C VAL A 313 -0.91 -26.37 8.35
N LYS A 314 -0.46 -27.64 8.32
CA LYS A 314 0.48 -28.14 7.32
C LYS A 314 -0.08 -28.07 5.89
N GLN A 315 -1.38 -28.36 5.72
CA GLN A 315 -2.04 -28.26 4.41
C GLN A 315 -2.28 -26.81 3.96
N LEU A 316 -2.50 -25.89 4.91
CA LEU A 316 -2.74 -24.48 4.62
C LEU A 316 -1.50 -23.73 4.10
N ILE A 317 -0.30 -24.19 4.45
CA ILE A 317 0.94 -23.46 4.22
C ILE A 317 1.81 -24.18 3.20
N SER A 318 2.00 -23.54 2.04
CA SER A 318 3.08 -23.90 1.12
C SER A 318 4.39 -23.28 1.59
N LEU A 319 5.32 -24.11 2.09
CA LEU A 319 6.64 -23.65 2.54
C LEU A 319 7.44 -23.00 1.40
N THR A 320 7.37 -23.57 0.20
CA THR A 320 8.05 -23.03 -0.98
C THR A 320 7.55 -21.63 -1.29
N GLU A 321 6.22 -21.42 -1.26
CA GLU A 321 5.63 -20.11 -1.50
C GLU A 321 6.02 -19.11 -0.41
N LEU A 322 5.84 -19.47 0.87
CA LEU A 322 6.14 -18.60 2.01
C LEU A 322 7.61 -18.16 2.04
N ASN A 323 8.52 -19.09 1.76
CA ASN A 323 9.97 -18.85 1.77
C ASN A 323 10.46 -18.10 0.53
N ALA A 324 9.71 -18.14 -0.58
CA ALA A 324 10.01 -17.40 -1.79
C ALA A 324 9.50 -15.95 -1.77
N LEU A 325 8.71 -15.54 -0.76
CA LEU A 325 8.23 -14.16 -0.68
C LEU A 325 9.41 -13.16 -0.56
N PRO A 326 9.31 -11.96 -1.13
CA PRO A 326 10.37 -10.96 -1.07
C PRO A 326 10.70 -10.48 0.35
N SER A 327 11.71 -9.62 0.48
CA SER A 327 12.19 -9.09 1.77
C SER A 327 11.13 -8.31 2.54
N PHE A 328 10.20 -7.60 1.87
CA PHE A 328 9.10 -6.89 2.54
C PHE A 328 8.20 -7.84 3.38
N ALA A 329 8.16 -9.12 3.02
CA ALA A 329 7.35 -10.14 3.69
C ALA A 329 8.09 -10.88 4.83
N ASN A 330 9.26 -10.39 5.25
CA ASN A 330 10.00 -10.94 6.40
C ASN A 330 9.13 -11.02 7.66
N GLU A 331 8.30 -9.99 7.91
CA GLU A 331 7.39 -9.96 9.06
C GLU A 331 6.31 -11.04 8.95
N ILE A 332 5.76 -11.27 7.74
CA ILE A 332 4.78 -12.33 7.49
C ILE A 332 5.34 -13.70 7.87
N ARG A 333 6.54 -14.02 7.38
CA ARG A 333 7.23 -15.29 7.72
C ARG A 333 7.40 -15.44 9.22
N THR A 334 7.83 -14.37 9.88
CA THR A 334 8.09 -14.36 11.32
C THR A 334 6.81 -14.57 12.12
N GLN A 335 5.72 -13.87 11.81
CA GLN A 335 4.42 -14.00 12.48
C GLN A 335 3.79 -15.38 12.28
N ILE A 336 3.88 -15.94 11.06
CA ILE A 336 3.42 -17.31 10.78
C ILE A 336 4.24 -18.31 11.59
N GLY A 337 5.57 -18.19 11.59
CA GLY A 337 6.46 -19.05 12.38
C GLY A 337 6.14 -19.03 13.87
N TYR A 338 5.99 -17.84 14.46
CA TYR A 338 5.60 -17.70 15.87
C TYR A 338 4.20 -18.24 16.17
N SER A 339 3.26 -18.12 15.24
CA SER A 339 1.92 -18.70 15.42
C SER A 339 1.94 -20.22 15.41
N ILE A 340 2.72 -20.84 14.51
CA ILE A 340 2.93 -22.29 14.50
C ILE A 340 3.62 -22.75 15.78
N ARG A 341 4.65 -22.02 16.24
CA ARG A 341 5.30 -22.24 17.54
C ARG A 341 4.29 -22.16 18.69
N SER A 342 3.41 -21.16 18.70
CA SER A 342 2.38 -21.03 19.73
C SER A 342 1.42 -22.22 19.72
N LEU A 343 1.03 -22.70 18.53
CA LEU A 343 0.22 -23.92 18.41
C LEU A 343 0.95 -25.13 18.98
N SER A 344 2.25 -25.28 18.69
CA SER A 344 3.11 -26.33 19.27
C SER A 344 3.02 -26.34 20.80
N ILE A 345 3.15 -25.18 21.42
CA ILE A 345 3.07 -25.01 22.88
C ILE A 345 1.70 -25.41 23.39
N SER A 346 0.61 -24.97 22.74
CA SER A 346 -0.75 -25.32 23.16
C SER A 346 -1.06 -26.81 23.01
N CYS A 347 -0.56 -27.48 21.97
CA CYS A 347 -0.68 -28.95 21.81
C CYS A 347 -0.08 -29.70 23.01
N TRP A 348 1.12 -29.30 23.45
CA TRP A 348 1.75 -29.92 24.62
C TRP A 348 1.03 -29.52 25.92
N ASN A 349 0.92 -28.22 26.21
CA ASN A 349 0.45 -27.74 27.51
C ASN A 349 -1.02 -28.06 27.80
N LYS A 350 -1.86 -28.24 26.77
CA LYS A 350 -3.30 -28.44 26.96
C LYS A 350 -3.75 -29.87 26.72
N GLN A 351 -3.05 -30.62 25.88
CA GLN A 351 -3.43 -31.98 25.49
C GLN A 351 -2.35 -33.03 25.77
N ASN A 352 -1.17 -32.63 26.28
CA ASN A 352 -0.01 -33.50 26.50
C ASN A 352 0.45 -34.23 25.22
N ASP A 353 0.16 -33.67 24.04
CA ASP A 353 0.56 -34.27 22.76
C ASP A 353 1.94 -33.76 22.33
N ILE A 354 2.97 -34.47 22.81
CA ILE A 354 4.37 -34.15 22.51
C ILE A 354 4.72 -34.37 21.03
N LYS A 355 4.06 -35.33 20.35
CA LYS A 355 4.37 -35.68 18.95
C LYS A 355 3.91 -34.59 17.99
N SER A 356 2.68 -34.11 18.17
CA SER A 356 2.14 -33.00 17.38
C SER A 356 2.91 -31.71 17.66
N SER A 357 3.29 -31.48 18.94
CA SER A 357 4.15 -30.36 19.32
C SER A 357 5.50 -30.40 18.59
N LEU A 358 6.25 -31.51 18.69
CA LEU A 358 7.52 -31.67 17.98
C LEU A 358 7.37 -31.54 16.45
N SER A 359 6.27 -32.02 15.88
CA SER A 359 6.01 -31.88 14.44
C SER A 359 5.78 -30.42 14.02
N LEU A 360 5.01 -29.66 14.81
CA LEU A 360 4.77 -28.23 14.59
C LEU A 360 6.03 -27.39 14.73
N ILE A 361 6.84 -27.60 15.77
CA ILE A 361 8.09 -26.82 15.94
C ILE A 361 9.10 -27.12 14.83
N ASN A 362 9.18 -28.38 14.38
CA ASN A 362 10.01 -28.74 13.22
C ASN A 362 9.48 -28.14 11.92
N PHE A 363 8.16 -27.98 11.77
CA PHE A 363 7.56 -27.29 10.64
C PHE A 363 7.87 -25.78 10.67
N ALA A 364 7.77 -25.14 11.84
CA ALA A 364 8.13 -23.73 12.02
C ALA A 364 9.62 -23.46 11.69
N LEU A 365 10.51 -24.40 12.02
CA LEU A 365 11.96 -24.30 11.74
C LEU A 365 12.32 -24.36 10.24
N GLN A 366 11.39 -24.81 9.38
CA GLN A 366 11.57 -24.82 7.93
C GLN A 366 11.21 -23.48 7.28
N ILE A 367 10.63 -22.55 8.04
CA ILE A 367 10.30 -21.21 7.55
C ILE A 367 11.55 -20.31 7.66
N ASN A 368 11.79 -19.50 6.62
CA ASN A 368 12.87 -18.52 6.56
C ASN A 368 12.58 -17.30 7.46
N VAL A 369 12.51 -17.52 8.77
CA VAL A 369 12.36 -16.48 9.80
C VAL A 369 13.70 -15.82 10.14
N SER A 370 13.66 -14.75 10.94
CA SER A 370 14.87 -14.10 11.47
C SER A 370 15.71 -15.07 12.32
N ASP A 371 17.01 -14.81 12.42
CA ASP A 371 17.92 -15.62 13.23
C ASP A 371 17.51 -15.67 14.71
N GLU A 372 17.01 -14.55 15.24
CA GLU A 372 16.48 -14.48 16.61
C GLU A 372 15.29 -15.44 16.81
N ALA A 373 14.32 -15.43 15.90
CA ALA A 373 13.17 -16.34 15.95
C ALA A 373 13.63 -17.80 15.80
N LYS A 374 14.59 -18.07 14.91
CA LYS A 374 15.13 -19.41 14.67
C LYS A 374 15.85 -19.96 15.91
N ILE A 375 16.57 -19.12 16.66
CA ILE A 375 17.20 -19.51 17.93
C ILE A 375 16.14 -19.93 18.94
N LYS A 376 15.09 -19.12 19.12
CA LYS A 376 13.97 -19.44 20.02
C LYS A 376 13.29 -20.76 19.64
N PHE A 377 12.98 -20.97 18.36
CA PHE A 377 12.33 -22.21 17.92
C PHE A 377 13.22 -23.44 18.14
N LYS A 378 14.54 -23.31 17.99
CA LYS A 378 15.50 -24.38 18.31
C LYS A 378 15.56 -24.68 19.80
N GLN A 379 15.49 -23.65 20.65
CA GLN A 379 15.45 -23.81 22.11
C GLN A 379 14.19 -24.58 22.51
N ASP A 380 13.00 -24.16 22.05
CA ASP A 380 11.75 -24.86 22.37
C ASP A 380 11.76 -26.31 21.88
N LYS A 381 12.33 -26.56 20.69
CA LYS A 381 12.50 -27.93 20.18
C LYS A 381 13.34 -28.78 21.12
N ASN A 382 14.50 -28.30 21.55
CA ASN A 382 15.37 -29.04 22.46
C ASN A 382 14.67 -29.33 23.79
N GLU A 383 13.92 -28.36 24.33
CA GLU A 383 13.12 -28.55 25.54
C GLU A 383 12.04 -29.62 25.35
N LEU A 384 11.32 -29.61 24.22
CA LEU A 384 10.32 -30.63 23.88
C LEU A 384 10.96 -32.03 23.71
N GLU A 385 12.14 -32.13 23.11
CA GLU A 385 12.87 -33.40 22.99
C GLU A 385 13.32 -33.94 24.35
N GLU A 386 13.78 -33.08 25.26
CA GLU A 386 14.10 -33.47 26.64
C GLU A 386 12.84 -33.91 27.42
N LEU A 387 11.71 -33.21 27.23
CA LEU A 387 10.42 -33.63 27.79
C LEU A 387 9.97 -34.98 27.22
N GLU A 388 10.11 -35.22 25.92
CA GLU A 388 9.78 -36.51 25.30
C GLU A 388 10.61 -37.65 25.91
N LYS A 389 11.91 -37.44 26.12
CA LYS A 389 12.78 -38.41 26.80
C LYS A 389 12.35 -38.63 28.25
N LYS A 390 12.09 -37.55 29.00
CA LYS A 390 11.71 -37.61 30.42
C LYS A 390 10.40 -38.36 30.65
N TYR A 391 9.41 -38.12 29.79
CA TYR A 391 8.08 -38.72 29.90
C TYR A 391 7.91 -39.96 29.01
N LYS A 392 9.02 -40.54 28.53
CA LYS A 392 9.01 -41.75 27.70
C LYS A 392 8.29 -42.88 28.44
N GLY A 393 7.19 -43.35 27.86
CA GLY A 393 6.33 -44.39 28.42
C GLY A 393 5.32 -43.91 29.47
N VAL A 394 5.34 -42.63 29.87
CA VAL A 394 4.44 -42.08 30.90
C VAL A 394 3.22 -41.36 30.30
N LEU A 395 3.32 -40.89 29.06
CA LEU A 395 2.26 -40.12 28.36
C LEU A 395 1.19 -40.98 27.67
N VAL A 396 1.39 -42.30 27.66
CA VAL A 396 0.44 -43.26 27.11
C VAL A 396 0.17 -44.34 28.15
N CYS A 397 -1.03 -44.91 28.12
CA CYS A 397 -1.37 -46.05 28.96
C CYS A 397 -0.35 -47.17 28.76
N HIS A 398 0.35 -47.58 29.83
CA HIS A 398 1.36 -48.64 29.78
C HIS A 398 0.81 -49.95 29.21
N PHE A 399 -0.49 -50.20 29.40
CA PHE A 399 -1.10 -51.49 29.10
C PHE A 399 -1.55 -51.63 27.65
N CYS A 400 -1.92 -50.55 26.97
CA CYS A 400 -2.33 -50.61 25.55
C CYS A 400 -1.40 -49.86 24.61
N ASP A 401 -0.46 -49.05 25.13
CA ASP A 401 0.47 -48.19 24.38
C ASP A 401 -0.22 -47.23 23.37
N LYS A 402 -1.55 -47.03 23.49
CA LYS A 402 -2.38 -46.29 22.52
C LYS A 402 -3.09 -45.10 23.15
N ASN A 403 -3.84 -45.34 24.21
CA ASN A 403 -4.74 -44.34 24.79
C ASN A 403 -4.01 -43.45 25.80
N PRO A 404 -4.40 -42.16 25.94
CA PRO A 404 -3.88 -41.32 27.00
C PRO A 404 -4.23 -41.91 28.39
N PRO A 405 -3.34 -41.76 29.38
CA PRO A 405 -3.62 -42.14 30.77
C PRO A 405 -4.80 -41.34 31.32
N ASP A 406 -5.53 -41.92 32.26
CA ASP A 406 -6.53 -41.21 33.05
C ASP A 406 -6.04 -41.12 34.50
N ASP A 407 -6.08 -39.92 35.08
CA ASP A 407 -5.50 -39.61 36.39
C ASP A 407 -6.07 -40.50 37.50
N ASN A 408 -7.33 -40.90 37.39
CA ASN A 408 -8.03 -41.76 38.36
C ASN A 408 -7.97 -43.26 38.01
N SER A 409 -7.22 -43.61 36.96
CA SER A 409 -7.13 -44.98 36.47
C SER A 409 -5.77 -45.61 36.68
N GLY A 410 -4.74 -44.85 37.04
CA GLY A 410 -3.40 -45.38 37.32
C GLY A 410 -3.38 -46.54 38.33
N ILE A 411 -2.37 -47.40 38.23
CA ILE A 411 -2.10 -48.44 39.23
C ILE A 411 -1.03 -47.90 40.16
N SER A 412 -1.39 -47.61 41.42
CA SER A 412 -0.43 -47.26 42.46
C SER A 412 0.19 -48.53 43.02
N GLN A 413 1.51 -48.62 42.95
CA GLN A 413 2.28 -49.75 43.45
C GLN A 413 3.33 -49.26 44.43
N THR A 414 3.27 -49.75 45.67
CA THR A 414 4.33 -49.53 46.66
C THR A 414 5.52 -50.41 46.33
N ILE A 415 6.71 -49.81 46.31
CA ILE A 415 7.99 -50.51 46.18
C ILE A 415 8.86 -50.22 47.41
N TYR A 416 9.74 -51.16 47.74
CA TYR A 416 10.58 -51.14 48.92
C TYR A 416 12.05 -51.23 48.55
N LYS A 417 12.93 -50.57 49.29
CA LYS A 417 14.39 -50.75 49.18
C LYS A 417 14.94 -51.11 50.54
N GLU A 418 15.56 -52.28 50.66
CA GLU A 418 16.26 -52.64 51.87
C GLU A 418 17.44 -51.69 52.09
N THR A 419 17.47 -51.01 53.24
CA THR A 419 18.53 -50.06 53.59
C THR A 419 19.53 -50.66 54.57
N TYR A 420 19.10 -51.61 55.40
CA TYR A 420 19.94 -52.27 56.38
C TYR A 420 19.33 -53.59 56.86
N ARG A 421 20.16 -54.61 57.07
CA ARG A 421 19.79 -55.89 57.67
C ARG A 421 20.80 -56.32 58.73
N SER A 422 20.30 -56.68 59.91
CA SER A 422 21.05 -57.35 60.98
C SER A 422 20.44 -58.71 61.25
N TYR A 423 21.30 -59.72 61.43
CA TYR A 423 20.88 -61.09 61.72
C TYR A 423 20.76 -61.37 63.23
N ILE A 424 21.43 -60.58 64.08
CA ILE A 424 21.42 -60.71 65.55
C ILE A 424 21.52 -59.31 66.19
N PRO A 425 20.46 -58.79 66.85
CA PRO A 425 19.08 -59.28 66.78
C PRO A 425 18.52 -59.13 65.35
N ARG A 426 17.62 -60.04 64.94
CA ARG A 426 16.99 -59.98 63.60
C ARG A 426 16.25 -58.66 63.42
N ARG A 427 16.75 -57.81 62.51
CA ARG A 427 16.16 -56.51 62.19
C ARG A 427 16.41 -56.15 60.74
N VAL A 428 15.37 -55.67 60.07
CA VAL A 428 15.45 -55.11 58.72
C VAL A 428 14.90 -53.70 58.72
N GLN A 429 15.60 -52.80 58.04
CA GLN A 429 15.16 -51.43 57.75
C GLN A 429 15.02 -51.29 56.24
N PHE A 430 14.03 -50.52 55.82
CA PHE A 430 13.75 -50.29 54.41
C PHE A 430 13.17 -48.89 54.18
N SER A 431 13.40 -48.35 52.99
CA SER A 431 12.65 -47.22 52.45
C SER A 431 11.46 -47.76 51.65
N TYR A 432 10.39 -46.97 51.51
CA TYR A 432 9.30 -47.28 50.60
C TYR A 432 8.86 -46.03 49.85
N THR A 433 8.29 -46.22 48.66
CA THR A 433 7.70 -45.15 47.86
C THR A 433 6.59 -45.72 46.99
N ASP A 434 5.55 -44.93 46.78
CA ASP A 434 4.45 -45.28 45.89
C ASP A 434 4.75 -44.76 44.47
N VAL A 435 4.60 -45.65 43.49
CA VAL A 435 4.77 -45.33 42.08
C VAL A 435 3.48 -45.61 41.36
N THR A 436 2.88 -44.56 40.78
CA THR A 436 1.68 -44.70 39.96
C THR A 436 2.05 -44.97 38.51
N ILE A 437 1.64 -46.12 38.00
CA ILE A 437 1.82 -46.51 36.60
C ILE A 437 0.61 -46.07 35.78
N PRO A 438 0.81 -45.30 34.69
CA PRO A 438 -0.28 -44.72 33.91
C PRO A 438 -1.14 -45.79 33.23
N ARG A 439 -2.46 -45.65 33.36
CA ARG A 439 -3.46 -46.54 32.76
C ARG A 439 -4.66 -45.71 32.27
N CYS A 440 -5.23 -46.05 31.13
CA CYS A 440 -6.47 -45.41 30.64
C CYS A 440 -7.72 -46.07 31.24
N LYS A 441 -8.88 -45.39 31.18
CA LYS A 441 -10.16 -45.90 31.69
C LYS A 441 -10.54 -47.28 31.11
N SER A 442 -10.36 -47.46 29.81
CA SER A 442 -10.68 -48.73 29.12
C SER A 442 -9.83 -49.89 29.66
N CYS A 443 -8.51 -49.71 29.83
CA CYS A 443 -7.65 -50.75 30.42
C CYS A 443 -7.99 -51.02 31.89
N LYS A 444 -8.41 -50.00 32.67
CA LYS A 444 -8.89 -50.18 34.04
C LYS A 444 -10.11 -51.10 34.07
N GLU A 445 -11.10 -50.86 33.21
CA GLU A 445 -12.31 -51.69 33.13
C GLU A 445 -11.99 -53.14 32.76
N ILE A 446 -11.08 -53.35 31.80
CA ILE A 446 -10.67 -54.71 31.39
C ILE A 446 -9.97 -55.43 32.55
N HIS A 447 -9.06 -54.76 33.26
CA HIS A 447 -8.39 -55.35 34.44
C HIS A 447 -9.37 -55.62 35.58
N SER A 448 -10.28 -54.70 35.87
CA SER A 448 -11.31 -54.88 36.91
C SER A 448 -12.21 -56.08 36.61
N LYS A 449 -12.71 -56.21 35.36
CA LYS A 449 -13.50 -57.37 34.93
C LYS A 449 -12.72 -58.69 35.03
N GLY A 450 -11.43 -58.67 34.70
CA GLY A 450 -10.55 -59.82 34.88
C GLY A 450 -10.42 -60.24 36.35
N SER A 451 -10.19 -59.27 37.24
CA SER A 451 -10.04 -59.49 38.68
C SER A 451 -11.33 -59.95 39.36
N GLU A 452 -12.48 -59.38 38.98
CA GLU A 452 -13.79 -59.83 39.47
C GLU A 452 -14.07 -61.29 39.12
N LYS A 453 -13.81 -61.68 37.86
CA LYS A 453 -13.93 -63.08 37.43
C LYS A 453 -12.98 -64.00 38.18
N TYR A 454 -11.74 -63.55 38.44
CA TYR A 454 -10.79 -64.29 39.27
C TYR A 454 -11.38 -64.60 40.64
N TYR A 455 -11.87 -63.59 41.37
CA TYR A 455 -12.38 -63.79 42.73
C TYR A 455 -13.63 -64.67 42.75
N LEU A 456 -14.54 -64.48 41.79
CA LEU A 456 -15.74 -65.31 41.66
C LEU A 456 -15.36 -66.79 41.50
N ILE A 457 -14.42 -67.10 40.60
CA ILE A 457 -13.95 -68.46 40.35
C ILE A 457 -13.19 -69.02 41.55
N PHE A 458 -12.30 -68.22 42.16
CA PHE A 458 -11.52 -68.61 43.32
C PHE A 458 -12.44 -69.03 44.48
N PHE A 459 -13.41 -68.19 44.85
CA PHE A 459 -14.33 -68.49 45.94
C PHE A 459 -15.30 -69.62 45.59
N ALA A 460 -15.78 -69.72 44.35
CA ALA A 460 -16.62 -70.83 43.93
C ALA A 460 -15.90 -72.19 44.07
N ILE A 461 -14.63 -72.28 43.64
CA ILE A 461 -13.84 -73.50 43.74
C ILE A 461 -13.41 -73.78 45.18
N LEU A 462 -13.09 -72.75 45.97
CA LEU A 462 -12.79 -72.90 47.39
C LEU A 462 -13.99 -73.46 48.17
N ILE A 463 -15.18 -72.89 47.98
CA ILE A 463 -16.42 -73.35 48.62
C ILE A 463 -16.72 -74.79 48.20
N LEU A 464 -16.58 -75.11 46.90
CA LEU A 464 -16.77 -76.46 46.39
C LEU A 464 -15.77 -77.45 47.03
N GLY A 465 -14.50 -77.06 47.18
CA GLY A 465 -13.48 -77.86 47.85
C GLY A 465 -13.80 -78.13 49.33
N VAL A 466 -14.30 -77.14 50.05
CA VAL A 466 -14.76 -77.29 51.45
C VAL A 466 -15.94 -78.26 51.53
N ILE A 467 -16.94 -78.12 50.64
CA ILE A 467 -18.12 -78.99 50.60
C ILE A 467 -17.71 -80.44 50.34
N ILE A 468 -16.86 -80.69 49.34
CA ILE A 468 -16.39 -82.03 49.01
C ILE A 468 -15.60 -82.64 50.18
N GLY A 469 -14.72 -81.88 50.81
CA GLY A 469 -13.96 -82.34 51.97
C GLY A 469 -14.81 -82.61 53.22
N ALA A 470 -15.97 -81.97 53.35
CA ALA A 470 -16.92 -82.24 54.43
C ALA A 470 -17.78 -83.49 54.20
N MET A 471 -17.89 -83.97 52.95
CA MET A 471 -18.67 -85.16 52.60
C MET A 471 -17.90 -86.49 52.74
N THR A 472 -16.60 -86.45 53.00
CA THR A 472 -15.77 -87.64 53.26
C THR A 472 -15.72 -87.94 54.76
N GLU A 473 -15.86 -89.20 55.18
CA GLU A 473 -15.83 -89.60 56.60
C GLU A 473 -14.47 -89.24 57.24
N GLY A 474 -14.46 -88.22 58.11
CA GLY A 474 -13.29 -87.64 58.78
C GLY A 474 -13.30 -86.10 58.76
N GLU A 475 -12.52 -85.43 59.62
CA GLU A 475 -12.40 -83.96 59.66
C GLU A 475 -11.62 -83.38 58.46
N HIS A 476 -11.92 -83.81 57.24
CA HIS A 476 -11.16 -83.50 56.02
C HIS A 476 -11.59 -82.21 55.29
N PHE A 477 -12.56 -81.47 55.81
CA PHE A 477 -13.02 -80.19 55.22
C PHE A 477 -11.89 -79.14 55.11
N ILE A 478 -10.94 -79.14 56.04
CA ILE A 478 -9.75 -78.26 55.99
C ILE A 478 -8.86 -78.62 54.80
N ILE A 479 -8.63 -79.92 54.57
CA ILE A 479 -7.81 -80.42 53.46
C ILE A 479 -8.50 -80.13 52.11
N GLY A 480 -9.80 -80.37 52.03
CA GLY A 480 -10.62 -80.03 50.85
C GLY A 480 -10.61 -78.53 50.54
N GLY A 481 -10.69 -77.69 51.57
CA GLY A 481 -10.57 -76.23 51.42
C GLY A 481 -9.20 -75.77 50.92
N ILE A 482 -8.10 -76.37 51.39
CA ILE A 482 -6.75 -76.08 50.89
C ILE A 482 -6.61 -76.47 49.42
N ILE A 483 -7.05 -77.67 49.05
CA ILE A 483 -7.00 -78.14 47.66
C ILE A 483 -7.86 -77.24 46.76
N GLY A 484 -9.08 -76.90 47.19
CA GLY A 484 -9.96 -75.97 46.50
C GLY A 484 -9.35 -74.57 46.34
N ALA A 485 -8.67 -74.06 47.37
CA ALA A 485 -7.97 -72.78 47.29
C ALA A 485 -6.82 -72.81 46.26
N VAL A 486 -6.00 -73.88 46.24
CA VAL A 486 -4.89 -74.01 45.29
C VAL A 486 -5.42 -74.12 43.85
N ILE A 487 -6.41 -74.99 43.61
CA ILE A 487 -7.01 -75.14 42.27
C ILE A 487 -7.71 -73.84 41.85
N GLY A 488 -8.47 -73.24 42.76
CA GLY A 488 -9.17 -71.97 42.54
C GLY A 488 -8.21 -70.84 42.17
N TRP A 489 -7.03 -70.80 42.80
CA TRP A 489 -6.00 -69.82 42.49
C TRP A 489 -5.43 -70.01 41.08
N VAL A 490 -5.08 -71.24 40.71
CA VAL A 490 -4.52 -71.57 39.38
C VAL A 490 -5.54 -71.30 38.28
N VAL A 491 -6.77 -71.82 38.42
CA VAL A 491 -7.84 -71.64 37.41
C VAL A 491 -8.25 -70.17 37.32
N GLY A 492 -8.42 -69.50 38.47
CA GLY A 492 -8.72 -68.07 38.51
C GLY A 492 -7.67 -67.25 37.76
N LYS A 493 -6.37 -67.51 37.99
CA LYS A 493 -5.28 -66.79 37.32
C LYS A 493 -5.27 -67.02 35.81
N ALA A 494 -5.59 -68.24 35.35
CA ALA A 494 -5.73 -68.53 33.93
C ALA A 494 -6.87 -67.74 33.29
N VAL A 495 -8.02 -67.60 33.97
CA VAL A 495 -9.16 -66.80 33.46
C VAL A 495 -8.87 -65.30 33.44
N GLU A 496 -8.24 -64.77 34.50
CA GLU A 496 -7.80 -63.37 34.54
C GLU A 496 -6.85 -63.05 33.38
N GLY A 497 -5.83 -63.90 33.17
CA GLY A 497 -4.89 -63.76 32.07
C GLY A 497 -5.54 -63.84 30.69
N ASN A 498 -6.50 -64.74 30.49
CA ASN A 498 -7.20 -64.88 29.22
C ASN A 498 -8.11 -63.68 28.89
N GLN A 499 -8.73 -63.06 29.90
CA GLN A 499 -9.53 -61.85 29.73
C GLN A 499 -8.68 -60.67 29.23
N VAL A 500 -7.47 -60.55 29.77
CA VAL A 500 -6.49 -59.51 29.42
C VAL A 500 -5.89 -59.76 28.04
N SER A 501 -5.45 -61.00 27.75
CA SER A 501 -4.82 -61.34 26.47
C SER A 501 -5.76 -61.21 25.28
N ASN A 502 -7.03 -61.64 25.42
CA ASN A 502 -8.04 -61.52 24.36
C ASN A 502 -8.38 -60.06 24.04
N SER A 503 -8.11 -59.13 24.96
CA SER A 503 -8.31 -57.70 24.76
C SER A 503 -7.08 -56.99 24.18
N GLY A 504 -5.99 -57.72 23.94
CA GLY A 504 -4.75 -57.18 23.35
C GLY A 504 -4.02 -56.16 24.23
N ILE A 505 -4.19 -56.23 25.55
CA ILE A 505 -3.50 -55.35 26.51
C ILE A 505 -2.55 -56.14 27.42
N LYS A 506 -1.56 -55.47 28.01
CA LYS A 506 -0.63 -56.08 28.99
C LYS A 506 -1.34 -56.31 30.33
N ASP A 507 -0.94 -57.32 31.09
CA ASP A 507 -1.48 -57.59 32.43
C ASP A 507 -0.98 -56.61 33.51
N ALA A 508 -1.59 -56.66 34.69
CA ALA A 508 -1.21 -55.83 35.84
C ALA A 508 -0.21 -56.50 36.79
N SER A 509 0.49 -57.56 36.37
CA SER A 509 1.44 -58.27 37.24
C SER A 509 2.70 -57.45 37.51
N GLU A 510 3.38 -57.75 38.62
CA GLU A 510 4.68 -57.15 38.97
C GLU A 510 5.74 -57.32 37.86
N SER A 511 5.71 -58.45 37.14
CA SER A 511 6.59 -58.69 35.99
C SER A 511 6.35 -57.67 34.86
N THR A 512 5.08 -57.33 34.61
CA THR A 512 4.71 -56.33 33.61
C THR A 512 4.97 -54.90 34.09
N LEU A 513 4.73 -54.62 35.38
CA LEU A 513 5.00 -53.30 35.97
C LEU A 513 6.50 -53.01 36.04
N SER A 514 7.36 -54.00 36.36
CA SER A 514 8.82 -53.81 36.46
C SER A 514 9.49 -53.37 35.15
N LYS A 515 8.85 -53.60 34.01
CA LYS A 515 9.32 -53.17 32.68
C LYS A 515 8.96 -51.72 32.36
N HIS A 516 8.13 -51.06 33.17
CA HIS A 516 7.76 -49.67 32.95
C HIS A 516 8.95 -48.73 33.23
N PRO A 517 9.17 -47.66 32.44
CA PRO A 517 10.29 -46.73 32.64
C PRO A 517 10.39 -46.13 34.04
N LEU A 518 9.26 -45.86 34.72
CA LEU A 518 9.27 -45.36 36.10
C LEU A 518 9.78 -46.36 37.15
N LEU A 519 9.78 -47.65 36.82
CA LEU A 519 10.16 -48.73 37.73
C LEU A 519 11.47 -49.40 37.32
N ILE A 520 11.77 -49.52 36.03
CA ILE A 520 12.88 -50.35 35.53
C ILE A 520 14.24 -49.96 36.12
N ASP A 521 14.52 -48.65 36.26
CA ASP A 521 15.78 -48.18 36.84
C ASP A 521 15.79 -48.37 38.36
N ARG A 522 14.65 -48.15 39.04
CA ARG A 522 14.51 -48.42 40.47
C ARG A 522 14.70 -49.91 40.80
N ILE A 523 14.11 -50.80 40.02
CA ILE A 523 14.29 -52.25 40.20
C ILE A 523 15.76 -52.64 40.02
N ARG A 524 16.48 -52.07 39.04
CA ARG A 524 17.94 -52.27 38.90
C ARG A 524 18.74 -51.77 40.10
N GLU A 525 18.28 -50.71 40.76
CA GLU A 525 18.89 -50.15 41.97
C GLU A 525 18.55 -50.91 43.27
N GLY A 526 17.93 -52.08 43.18
CA GLY A 526 17.62 -52.94 44.31
C GLY A 526 16.27 -52.68 44.99
N TRP A 527 15.34 -51.98 44.32
CA TRP A 527 13.96 -51.89 44.81
C TRP A 527 13.17 -53.17 44.49
N THR A 528 12.25 -53.57 45.37
CA THR A 528 11.40 -54.76 45.24
C THR A 528 9.93 -54.43 45.49
N PHE A 529 9.00 -55.20 44.90
CA PHE A 529 7.56 -55.06 45.18
C PHE A 529 7.17 -55.64 46.54
N SER A 530 7.92 -56.63 47.02
CA SER A 530 7.68 -57.26 48.31
C SER A 530 8.36 -56.49 49.45
N LYS A 531 7.64 -56.31 50.55
CA LYS A 531 8.18 -55.70 51.78
C LYS A 531 9.27 -56.59 52.39
N PRO A 532 10.48 -56.06 52.65
CA PRO A 532 11.53 -56.82 53.31
C PRO A 532 11.10 -57.30 54.70
N SER A 533 11.30 -58.59 54.99
CA SER A 533 11.02 -59.20 56.30
C SER A 533 12.32 -59.56 57.03
N ALA A 534 12.26 -59.48 58.37
CA ALA A 534 13.38 -59.69 59.30
C ALA A 534 13.78 -61.17 59.48
#